data_AF-A0A967RCU7-F1
#
_entry.id   AF-A0A967RCU7-F1
#
_cell.length_a   1.000
_cell.length_b   1.000
_cell.length_c   1.000
_cell.angle_alpha   90.00
_cell.angle_beta   90.00
_cell.angle_gamma   90.00
#
_symmetry.space_group_name_H-M   'P 1'
#
loop_
_entity.id
_entity.type
_entity.pdbx_description
1 polymer ?
#
loop_
_entity_poly.entity_id
_entity_poly.type
_entity_poly.pdbx_seq_one_letter_code
_entity_poly.pdbx_strand_id
1 'polypeptide(L)' 'IYGVAVNTTTTKPLPWNLAQATTFMKATTKEATIPVHANVGMGVCGIPMMEQPPIDAVTRVSKSLVQIGKADGL' A
#
# COMPACT_ATOMS: atom_id res chain seq x y z
N ILE A 1 10.82 10.09 -8.42
CA ILE A 1 10.19 9.27 -7.36
C ILE A 1 9.11 8.42 -8.02
N TYR A 2 9.01 7.13 -7.70
CA TYR A 2 8.03 6.22 -8.29
C TYR A 2 6.87 5.96 -7.32
N GLY A 3 5.64 6.03 -7.82
CA GLY A 3 4.44 5.73 -7.04
C GLY A 3 3.82 4.41 -7.44
N VAL A 4 4.10 3.33 -6.70
CA VAL A 4 3.37 2.09 -6.89
C VAL A 4 1.91 2.32 -6.50
N ALA A 5 0.99 1.88 -7.36
CA ALA A 5 -0.44 1.98 -7.15
C ALA A 5 -1.05 0.60 -7.40
N VAL A 6 -1.55 -0.02 -6.33
CA VAL A 6 -2.23 -1.31 -6.38
C VAL A 6 -3.68 -1.08 -5.98
N ASN A 7 -4.61 -1.33 -6.90
CA ASN A 7 -6.02 -1.10 -6.61
C ASN A 7 -6.54 -2.11 -5.59
N THR A 8 -7.27 -1.62 -4.59
CA THR A 8 -7.99 -2.43 -3.62
C THR A 8 -9.11 -3.18 -4.34
N THR A 9 -9.15 -4.49 -4.16
CA THR A 9 -10.26 -5.33 -4.59
C THR A 9 -11.38 -5.23 -3.54
N THR A 10 -12.49 -4.60 -3.90
CA THR A 10 -13.62 -4.29 -2.99
C THR A 10 -14.36 -5.52 -2.47
N THR A 11 -14.23 -6.67 -3.15
CA THR A 11 -14.79 -7.95 -2.72
C THR A 11 -13.87 -8.74 -1.77
N LYS A 12 -12.71 -8.19 -1.41
CA LYS A 12 -11.71 -8.82 -0.56
C LYS A 12 -11.50 -8.05 0.74
N PRO A 13 -11.17 -8.74 1.84
CA PRO A 13 -10.98 -8.09 3.13
C PRO A 13 -9.66 -7.31 3.17
N LEU A 14 -9.54 -6.37 4.12
CA LEU A 14 -8.35 -5.54 4.31
C LEU A 14 -7.02 -6.33 4.33
N PRO A 15 -6.87 -7.45 5.08
CA PRO A 15 -5.60 -8.17 5.15
C PRO A 15 -5.17 -8.75 3.79
N TRP A 16 -6.14 -9.14 2.95
CA TRP A 16 -5.86 -9.66 1.62
C TRP A 16 -5.32 -8.57 0.70
N ASN A 17 -5.99 -7.40 0.68
CA ASN A 17 -5.56 -6.28 -0.14
C ASN A 17 -4.20 -5.73 0.34
N LEU A 18 -3.97 -5.71 1.65
CA LEU A 18 -2.70 -5.33 2.23
C LEU A 18 -1.56 -6.30 1.83
N ALA A 19 -1.80 -7.61 1.92
CA ALA A 19 -0.82 -8.61 1.51
C ALA A 19 -0.47 -8.49 0.02
N GLN A 20 -1.49 -8.27 -0.83
CA GLN A 20 -1.31 -8.03 -2.26
C GLN A 20 -0.46 -6.78 -2.52
N ALA A 21 -0.84 -5.64 -1.94
CA ALA A 21 -0.13 -4.37 -2.10
C ALA A 21 1.33 -4.49 -1.62
N THR A 22 1.55 -5.13 -0.47
CA THR A 22 2.89 -5.32 0.10
C THR A 22 3.75 -6.23 -0.77
N THR A 23 3.17 -7.25 -1.41
CA THR A 23 3.89 -8.16 -2.31
C THR A 23 4.43 -7.42 -3.54
N PHE A 24 3.58 -6.63 -4.18
CA PHE A 24 4.01 -5.81 -5.33
C PHE A 24 5.00 -4.74 -4.90
N MET A 25 4.73 -4.05 -3.79
CA MET A 25 5.63 -3.05 -3.23
C MET A 25 7.03 -3.62 -3.02
N LYS A 26 7.15 -4.79 -2.38
CA LYS A 26 8.44 -5.43 -2.10
C LYS A 26 9.20 -5.81 -3.38
N ALA A 27 8.49 -6.23 -4.42
CA ALA A 27 9.11 -6.49 -5.72
C ALA A 27 9.58 -5.19 -6.38
N THR A 28 8.77 -4.13 -6.33
CA THR A 28 9.13 -2.81 -6.85
C THR A 28 10.35 -2.24 -6.14
N THR A 29 10.37 -2.22 -4.81
CA THR A 29 11.47 -1.63 -4.02
C THR A 29 12.77 -2.42 -4.16
N LYS A 30 12.69 -3.71 -4.50
CA LYS A 30 13.86 -4.53 -4.80
C LYS A 30 14.55 -4.13 -6.11
N GLU A 31 13.77 -3.76 -7.13
CA GLU A 31 14.29 -3.48 -8.48
C GLU A 31 14.46 -1.98 -8.75
N ALA A 32 13.72 -1.12 -8.06
CA ALA A 32 13.77 0.32 -8.27
C ALA A 32 15.10 0.91 -7.79
N THR A 33 15.76 1.67 -8.67
CA THR A 33 16.97 2.45 -8.36
C THR A 33 16.66 3.89 -7.92
N ILE A 34 15.38 4.26 -7.90
CA ILE A 34 14.87 5.57 -7.46
C ILE A 34 13.95 5.39 -6.25
N PRO A 35 13.77 6.42 -5.41
CA PRO A 35 12.89 6.32 -4.25
C PRO A 35 11.45 5.94 -4.63
N VAL A 36 10.85 5.07 -3.83
CA VAL A 36 9.49 4.55 -4.00
C VAL A 36 8.58 5.16 -2.94
N HIS A 37 7.64 5.98 -3.39
CA HIS A 37 6.64 6.64 -2.56
C HIS A 37 5.26 6.12 -2.93
N ALA A 38 4.73 5.19 -2.15
CA ALA A 38 3.49 4.49 -2.48
C ALA A 38 2.33 5.48 -2.63
N ASN A 39 1.45 5.28 -3.62
CA ASN A 39 0.18 6.00 -3.61
C ASN A 39 -0.77 5.31 -2.64
N VAL A 40 -1.09 5.95 -1.51
CA VAL A 40 -1.93 5.36 -0.45
C VAL A 40 -3.12 6.26 -0.16
N GLY A 41 -4.33 5.71 -0.27
CA GLY A 41 -5.57 6.43 -0.05
C GLY A 41 -6.66 5.97 -1.00
N MET A 42 -7.92 6.33 -0.69
CA MET A 42 -9.10 6.13 -1.55
C MET A 42 -9.05 4.87 -2.44
N GLY A 43 -8.96 3.67 -1.85
CA GLY A 43 -8.95 2.41 -2.61
C GLY A 43 -7.62 1.99 -3.21
N VAL A 44 -6.50 2.58 -2.81
CA VAL A 44 -5.17 2.24 -3.32
C VAL A 44 -4.30 1.68 -2.20
N CYS A 45 -3.44 0.74 -2.57
CA CYS A 45 -2.46 0.06 -1.73
C CYS A 45 -3.05 -0.61 -0.47
N GLY A 46 -4.30 -1.04 -0.57
CA GLY A 46 -5.01 -1.75 0.49
C GLY A 46 -5.88 -0.87 1.38
N ILE A 47 -5.91 0.44 1.17
CA ILE A 47 -6.89 1.32 1.84
C ILE A 47 -8.29 1.03 1.28
N PRO A 48 -9.33 0.88 2.13
CA PRO A 48 -10.70 0.75 1.67
C PRO A 48 -11.16 1.95 0.83
N MET A 49 -12.08 1.71 -0.11
CA MET A 49 -12.75 2.79 -0.87
C MET A 49 -13.76 3.50 0.03
N MET A 50 -13.32 4.58 0.68
CA MET A 50 -14.18 5.43 1.51
C MET A 50 -13.53 6.80 1.72
N GLU A 51 -14.35 7.82 1.90
CA GLU A 51 -13.91 9.20 2.10
C GLU A 51 -12.99 9.33 3.33
N GLN A 52 -13.38 8.69 4.44
CA GLN A 52 -12.62 8.73 5.68
C GLN A 52 -12.39 7.32 6.23
N PRO A 53 -11.30 6.64 5.81
CA PRO A 53 -11.02 5.28 6.25
C PRO A 53 -10.78 5.17 7.75
N PRO A 54 -11.09 4.02 8.37
CA PRO A 54 -10.78 3.78 9.77
C PRO A 54 -9.28 3.96 10.00
N ILE A 55 -8.91 4.70 11.05
CA ILE A 55 -7.51 5.04 11.32
C ILE A 55 -6.65 3.80 11.54
N ASP A 56 -7.22 2.70 12.04
CA ASP A 56 -6.54 1.43 12.23
C ASP A 56 -6.20 0.75 10.89
N ALA A 57 -7.06 0.88 9.87
CA ALA A 57 -6.78 0.42 8.51
C ALA A 57 -5.63 1.22 7.91
N VAL A 58 -5.70 2.55 7.96
CA VAL A 58 -4.65 3.45 7.46
C VAL A 58 -3.32 3.14 8.14
N THR A 59 -3.30 3.07 9.47
CA THR A 59 -2.07 2.84 10.25
C THR A 59 -1.43 1.50 9.91
N ARG A 60 -2.23 0.42 9.81
CA ARG A 60 -1.70 -0.92 9.47
C ARG A 60 -1.16 -0.98 8.05
N VAL A 61 -1.86 -0.37 7.09
CA VAL A 61 -1.40 -0.29 5.70
C VAL A 61 -0.08 0.47 5.64
N SER A 62 -0.04 1.68 6.20
CA SER A 62 1.15 2.51 6.19
C SER A 62 2.36 1.82 6.83
N LYS A 63 2.16 1.23 8.01
CA LYS A 63 3.26 0.56 8.72
C LYS A 63 3.79 -0.66 7.97
N SER A 64 2.91 -1.44 7.35
CA SER A 64 3.30 -2.65 6.61
C SER A 64 4.02 -2.31 5.31
N LEU A 65 3.57 -1.31 4.56
CA LEU A 65 4.22 -0.88 3.32
C LEU A 65 5.64 -0.36 3.58
N VAL A 66 5.85 0.36 4.68
CA VAL A 66 7.19 0.82 5.07
C VAL A 66 8.05 -0.33 5.61
N GLN A 67 7.56 -1.11 6.57
CA GLN A 67 8.40 -2.12 7.25
C GLN A 67 8.67 -3.37 6.41
N ILE A 68 7.65 -3.86 5.72
CA ILE A 68 7.67 -5.11 4.94
C ILE A 68 7.93 -4.80 3.46
N GLY A 69 7.22 -3.81 2.92
CA GLY A 69 7.35 -3.37 1.53
C GLY A 69 8.62 -2.56 1.24
N LYS A 70 9.25 -1.98 2.27
CA LYS A 70 10.44 -1.10 2.15
C LYS A 70 10.18 0.17 1.35
N ALA A 71 8.96 0.69 1.38
CA ALA A 71 8.64 1.98 0.78
C ALA A 71 9.42 3.11 1.49
N ASP A 72 9.91 4.09 0.73
CA ASP A 72 10.60 5.28 1.23
C ASP A 72 9.63 6.35 1.71
N GLY A 73 8.37 6.31 1.25
CA GLY A 73 7.30 7.22 1.63
C GLY A 73 5.92 6.70 1.21
N LEU A 74 4.87 7.39 1.66
CA LEU A 74 3.45 7.12 1.39
C LEU A 74 2.71 8.45 1.22
#